data_AF-A0A392TCQ0-F1
#
_entry.id   AF-A0A392TCQ0-F1
#
_cell.length_a   1.000
_cell.length_b   1.000
_cell.length_c   1.000
_cell.angle_alpha   90.00
_cell.angle_beta   90.00
_cell.angle_gamma   90.00
#
_symmetry.space_group_name_H-M   'P 1'
#
loop_
_entity.id
_entity.type
_entity.pdbx_description
1 polymer ?
#
loop_
_entity_poly.entity_id
_entity_poly.type
_entity_poly.pdbx_seq_one_letter_code
_entity_poly.pdbx_strand_id
1 'polypeptide(L)'
;MQPAPSMRDVPKISPLVAHRVHTEPLSSVIFTQESVLTACREGHIKIWTRPGIAESQPSNSETLLATSLKEKPPLSSKISNSSYKQ
;
A
#
# COMPACT_ATOMS: atom_id res chain seq x y z
N MET A 1 2.32 -8.84 -39.65
CA MET A 1 2.76 -8.30 -38.35
C MET A 1 4.24 -7.97 -38.46
N GLN A 2 4.70 -6.82 -37.96
CA GLN A 2 6.15 -6.55 -37.93
C GLN A 2 6.83 -7.39 -36.84
N PRO A 3 8.05 -7.88 -37.08
CA PRO A 3 8.83 -8.57 -36.06
C PRO A 3 9.23 -7.61 -34.94
N ALA A 4 9.36 -8.14 -33.72
CA ALA A 4 9.84 -7.36 -32.59
C ALA A 4 11.31 -6.94 -32.80
N PRO A 5 11.71 -5.72 -32.41
CA PRO A 5 13.09 -5.24 -32.53
C PRO A 5 14.06 -6.05 -31.64
N SER A 6 15.35 -6.06 -32.00
CA SER A 6 16.38 -6.69 -31.17
C SER A 6 16.59 -5.92 -29.87
N MET A 7 16.96 -6.62 -28.79
CA MET A 7 17.35 -5.97 -27.53
C MET A 7 18.56 -5.04 -27.65
N ARG A 8 19.34 -5.14 -28.74
CA ARG A 8 20.46 -4.23 -29.04
C ARG A 8 19.99 -2.90 -29.61
N ASP A 9 18.81 -2.87 -30.21
CA ASP A 9 18.25 -1.72 -30.90
C ASP A 9 17.27 -0.93 -30.02
N VAL A 10 16.98 -1.43 -28.80
CA VAL A 10 16.04 -0.83 -27.86
C VAL A 10 16.78 -0.36 -26.59
N PRO A 11 16.65 0.92 -26.19
CA PRO A 11 17.23 1.41 -24.94
C PRO A 11 16.75 0.65 -23.71
N LYS A 12 17.66 0.35 -22.78
CA LYS A 12 17.35 -0.28 -21.49
C LYS A 12 17.34 0.79 -20.40
N ILE A 13 16.18 1.04 -19.80
CA ILE A 13 16.06 1.95 -18.67
C ILE A 13 16.27 1.21 -17.34
N SER A 14 16.98 1.84 -16.41
CA SER A 14 17.07 1.35 -15.04
C SER A 14 15.86 1.85 -14.23
N PRO A 15 15.33 1.05 -13.29
CA PRO A 15 14.23 1.48 -12.44
C PRO A 15 14.70 2.60 -11.50
N LEU A 16 13.83 3.57 -11.23
CA LEU A 16 14.09 4.58 -10.20
C LEU A 16 14.04 3.97 -8.79
N VAL A 17 13.13 3.03 -8.55
CA VAL A 17 12.95 2.32 -7.28
C VAL A 17 12.60 0.85 -7.58
N ALA A 18 13.15 -0.06 -6.78
CA ALA A 18 12.76 -1.48 -6.77
C ALA A 18 12.56 -1.94 -5.32
N HIS A 19 11.32 -2.29 -4.96
CA HIS A 19 10.98 -2.74 -3.61
C HIS A 19 9.95 -3.88 -3.65
N ARG A 20 10.05 -4.83 -2.72
CA ARG A 20 9.07 -5.90 -2.57
C ARG A 20 7.86 -5.38 -1.80
N VAL A 21 6.75 -5.18 -2.51
CA VAL A 21 5.53 -4.60 -1.93
C VAL A 21 4.55 -5.64 -1.39
N HIS A 22 4.64 -6.91 -1.80
CA HIS A 22 3.80 -8.02 -1.34
C HIS A 22 4.62 -9.30 -1.13
N THR A 23 4.13 -10.20 -0.28
CA THR A 23 4.71 -11.54 -0.10
C THR A 23 4.46 -12.41 -1.32
N GLU A 24 3.21 -12.45 -1.75
CA GLU A 24 2.74 -13.16 -2.94
C GLU A 24 2.92 -12.38 -4.23
N PRO A 25 2.90 -13.06 -5.40
CA PRO A 25 3.00 -12.40 -6.70
C PRO A 25 1.96 -11.30 -6.86
N LEU A 26 2.42 -10.12 -7.29
CA LEU A 26 1.56 -9.01 -7.68
C LEU A 26 0.64 -9.44 -8.82
N SER A 27 -0.63 -9.08 -8.70
CA SER A 27 -1.69 -9.37 -9.67
C SER A 27 -2.28 -8.11 -10.28
N SER A 28 -2.18 -6.95 -9.60
CA SER A 28 -2.72 -5.68 -10.09
C SER A 28 -1.95 -4.47 -9.56
N VAL A 29 -1.88 -3.42 -10.37
CA VAL A 29 -1.37 -2.08 -10.02
C VAL A 29 -2.29 -1.04 -10.66
N ILE A 30 -2.80 -0.10 -9.86
CA ILE A 30 -3.69 0.99 -10.32
C ILE A 30 -3.14 2.32 -9.82
N PHE A 31 -3.03 3.30 -10.72
CA PHE A 31 -2.70 4.67 -10.38
C PHE A 31 -3.98 5.50 -10.30
N THR A 32 -4.19 6.18 -9.18
CA THR A 32 -5.27 7.16 -9.01
C THR A 32 -4.66 8.54 -8.81
N GLN A 33 -5.52 9.57 -8.73
CA GLN A 33 -5.07 10.92 -8.44
C GLN A 33 -4.37 11.00 -7.07
N GLU A 34 -4.82 10.22 -6.09
CA GLU A 34 -4.38 10.37 -4.69
C GLU A 34 -3.45 9.25 -4.23
N SER A 35 -3.39 8.12 -4.93
CA SER A 35 -2.64 6.95 -4.48
C SER A 35 -2.23 6.01 -5.62
N VAL A 36 -1.39 5.04 -5.26
CA VAL A 36 -1.14 3.84 -6.05
C VAL A 36 -1.72 2.65 -5.28
N LEU A 37 -2.55 1.84 -5.92
CA LEU A 37 -3.09 0.62 -5.33
C LEU A 37 -2.34 -0.58 -5.91
N THR A 38 -1.99 -1.52 -5.06
CA THR A 38 -1.34 -2.78 -5.45
C THR A 38 -2.10 -3.95 -4.85
N ALA A 39 -2.30 -5.00 -5.64
CA ALA A 39 -2.92 -6.24 -5.17
C ALA A 39 -2.04 -7.46 -5.47
N CYS A 40 -2.15 -8.51 -4.66
CA CYS A 40 -1.48 -9.80 -4.87
C CYS A 40 -2.49 -10.95 -5.07
N ARG A 41 -1.99 -12.15 -5.38
CA ARG A 41 -2.82 -13.35 -5.61
C ARG A 41 -3.61 -13.83 -4.39
N GLU A 42 -3.17 -13.52 -3.18
CA GLU A 42 -3.93 -13.76 -1.94
C GLU A 42 -5.11 -12.79 -1.75
N GLY A 43 -5.20 -11.73 -2.58
CA GLY A 43 -6.25 -10.73 -2.46
C GLY A 43 -5.91 -9.57 -1.51
N HIS A 44 -4.70 -9.50 -0.96
CA HIS A 44 -4.27 -8.35 -0.17
C HIS A 44 -4.13 -7.11 -1.06
N ILE A 45 -4.77 -6.02 -0.67
CA ILE A 45 -4.69 -4.70 -1.33
C ILE A 45 -3.92 -3.73 -0.44
N LYS A 46 -2.90 -3.07 -0.98
CA LYS A 46 -2.15 -1.99 -0.31
C LYS A 46 -2.33 -0.67 -1.04
N ILE A 47 -2.58 0.39 -0.27
CA ILE A 47 -2.77 1.75 -0.75
C ILE A 47 -1.52 2.57 -0.41
N TRP A 48 -0.89 3.13 -1.44
CA TRP A 48 0.30 3.97 -1.34
C TRP A 48 -0.09 5.41 -1.63
N THR A 49 -0.37 6.17 -0.58
CA THR A 49 -0.81 7.55 -0.66
C THR A 49 0.27 8.45 -1.25
N ARG A 50 -0.11 9.35 -2.16
CA ARG A 50 0.84 10.32 -2.74
C ARG A 50 1.27 11.34 -1.67
N PRO A 51 2.54 11.78 -1.68
CA PRO A 51 2.99 12.87 -0.82
C PRO A 51 2.12 14.13 -1.01
N GLY A 52 1.84 14.85 0.07
CA GLY A 52 1.09 16.11 0.05
C GLY A 52 -0.45 16.00 0.08
N ILE A 53 -1.04 14.80 -0.06
CA ILE A 53 -2.51 14.63 0.04
C ILE A 53 -2.98 14.37 1.48
N ALA A 54 -2.14 13.79 2.33
CA ALA A 54 -2.51 13.37 3.68
C ALA A 54 -2.58 14.53 4.70
N GLU A 55 -2.06 15.70 4.35
CA GLU A 55 -2.02 16.88 5.22
C GLU A 55 -3.34 17.69 5.20
N SER A 56 -4.28 17.35 4.33
CA SER A 56 -5.52 18.11 4.11
C SER A 56 -6.80 17.46 4.64
N GLN A 57 -6.72 16.33 5.37
CA GLN A 57 -7.89 15.69 5.98
C GLN A 57 -7.86 15.75 7.51
N PRO A 58 -8.91 16.31 8.17
CA PRO A 58 -9.07 16.17 9.60
C PRO A 58 -9.31 14.71 9.94
N SER A 59 -8.64 14.24 10.99
CA SER A 59 -8.87 12.97 11.66
C SER A 59 -10.37 12.66 11.76
N ASN A 60 -10.87 11.76 10.92
CA ASN A 60 -12.07 11.01 11.22
C ASN A 60 -11.80 9.53 10.99
N SER A 61 -11.52 8.85 12.10
CA SER A 61 -11.30 7.42 12.15
C SER A 61 -12.64 6.71 12.08
N GLU A 62 -13.01 6.17 10.92
CA GLU A 62 -14.02 5.11 10.86
C GLU A 62 -13.48 3.92 10.06
N THR A 63 -12.89 3.01 10.83
CA THR A 63 -12.60 1.63 10.46
C THR A 63 -13.88 0.96 9.99
N LEU A 64 -14.00 0.65 8.71
CA LEU A 64 -14.98 -0.30 8.22
C LEU A 64 -14.28 -1.63 7.93
N LEU A 65 -14.96 -2.70 8.37
CA LEU A 65 -14.70 -4.13 8.19
C LEU A 65 -13.98 -4.85 9.34
N ALA A 66 -14.75 -5.19 10.38
CA ALA A 66 -14.62 -6.49 11.05
C ALA A 66 -15.98 -6.97 11.57
N THR A 67 -16.27 -8.22 11.26
CA THR A 67 -17.47 -9.02 11.53
C THR A 67 -17.68 -9.35 13.02
N SER A 68 -18.95 -9.38 13.46
CA SER A 68 -19.54 -10.26 14.48
C SER A 68 -18.73 -10.64 15.74
N LEU A 69 -19.06 -10.04 16.90
CA LEU A 69 -19.50 -10.71 18.15
C LEU A 69 -19.64 -9.67 19.28
N LYS A 70 -20.64 -9.90 20.11
CA LYS A 70 -21.19 -8.98 21.12
C LYS A 70 -20.48 -9.18 22.46
N GLU A 71 -19.69 -8.20 22.94
CA GLU A 71 -19.43 -8.04 24.38
C GLU A 71 -18.96 -6.61 24.74
N LYS A 72 -19.29 -6.16 25.96
CA LYS A 72 -19.23 -4.81 26.56
C LYS A 72 -18.16 -4.81 27.69
N PRO A 73 -17.65 -3.68 28.26
CA PRO A 73 -17.33 -2.30 27.81
C PRO A 73 -15.80 -1.97 27.97
N PRO A 74 -15.28 -0.77 27.60
CA PRO A 74 -13.88 -0.43 27.84
C PRO A 74 -13.65 0.18 29.23
N LEU A 75 -12.73 -0.40 30.01
CA LEU A 75 -12.15 0.21 31.21
C LEU A 75 -10.75 0.75 30.89
N SER A 76 -10.57 2.02 31.24
CA SER A 76 -9.35 2.82 31.19
C SER A 76 -8.12 2.15 31.82
N SER A 77 -7.00 2.10 31.09
CA SER A 77 -5.67 2.22 31.71
C SER A 77 -4.61 2.75 30.73
N LYS A 78 -4.04 3.86 31.17
CA LYS A 78 -2.94 4.68 30.65
C LYS A 78 -1.57 3.97 30.61
N ILE A 79 -0.71 4.47 29.70
CA ILE A 79 0.78 4.55 29.76
C ILE A 79 1.61 3.30 29.37
N SER A 80 2.43 3.42 28.32
CA SER A 80 3.90 3.52 28.44
C SER A 80 4.60 3.56 27.08
N ASN A 81 5.52 4.52 26.94
CA ASN A 81 6.40 4.69 25.78
C ASN A 81 7.45 3.56 25.71
N SER A 82 7.87 3.21 24.50
CA SER A 82 9.22 2.68 24.26
C SER A 82 9.63 2.88 22.80
N SER A 83 10.64 3.74 22.60
CA SER A 83 11.39 3.89 21.35
C SER A 83 12.31 2.69 21.13
N TYR A 84 12.46 2.24 19.88
CA TYR A 84 13.71 1.61 19.43
C TYR A 84 14.04 2.05 18.00
N LYS A 85 15.20 2.69 17.85
CA LYS A 85 16.01 2.73 16.63
C LYS A 85 17.13 1.70 16.81
N GLN A 86 17.44 0.91 15.78
CA GLN A 86 18.64 1.06 14.95
C GLN A 86 18.49 0.23 13.68
#